data_AF-A0AAN7TZV6-F1
#
_entry.id   AF-A0AAN7TZV6-F1
#
_cell.length_a   1.000
_cell.length_b   1.000
_cell.length_c   1.000
_cell.angle_alpha   90.00
_cell.angle_beta   90.00
_cell.angle_gamma   90.00
#
_symmetry.space_group_name_H-M   'P 1'
#
loop_
_entity.id
_entity.type
_entity.pdbx_description
1 polymer ?
#
loop_
_entity_poly.entity_id
_entity_poly.type
_entity_poly.pdbx_seq_one_letter_code
_entity_poly.pdbx_strand_id
1 'polypeptide(L)'
;MTVSKEEWYSSEQYKITDESYNNYVVSQISGFAVGYKSFTCTNASEKCDYNTSICPQGYDCQLDIIGNTVKDYKCVTIGNINDKCNGDEYCDHGLMCENSTKTCQNIKFASLGEECSKESDCSDILTCENGICINKNNNCKDYFGCTLRQFCKNGKCFELKKPGEQCEYNMDLEECEPFYTCQSFNITNGSIGKCVSVILNMSLGQPCEHLYECDFVKNQVCLNKTCVQYVPNNQTTSCIGNPDICDDFSICSLDDGKCYLNLMPNKYLHYANFYQNCLFKYNCSIVENSRSPNSCFSKYCSKEICEYHSIYSRIFGICNAKTYCRYKESNNEHSYSSQIPSSSIKINSSLMLLFSSLFIILSL
;
A
#
# COMPACT_ATOMS: atom_id res chain seq x y z
N MET A 1 -24.14 -8.51 57.09
CA MET A 1 -24.03 -9.25 55.81
C MET A 1 -23.50 -8.27 54.79
N THR A 2 -22.21 -8.40 54.48
CA THR A 2 -21.46 -7.58 53.54
C THR A 2 -21.09 -8.50 52.38
N VAL A 3 -21.49 -8.16 51.16
CA VAL A 3 -20.86 -8.66 49.94
C VAL A 3 -20.79 -7.51 48.95
N SER A 4 -19.56 -7.12 48.65
CA SER A 4 -19.14 -6.21 47.58
C SER A 4 -19.41 -6.83 46.21
N LYS A 5 -19.78 -6.00 45.23
CA LYS A 5 -19.71 -6.39 43.82
C LYS A 5 -18.92 -5.32 43.06
N GLU A 6 -17.71 -5.71 42.68
CA GLU A 6 -16.86 -5.04 41.71
C GLU A 6 -17.55 -5.09 40.34
N GLU A 7 -17.76 -3.93 39.72
CA GLU A 7 -18.14 -3.85 38.32
C GLU A 7 -16.87 -3.69 37.48
N TRP A 8 -16.69 -4.67 36.60
CA TRP A 8 -15.66 -4.75 35.58
C TRP A 8 -15.95 -3.72 34.48
N TYR A 9 -15.04 -2.77 34.26
CA TYR A 9 -14.92 -2.09 32.98
C TYR A 9 -14.08 -2.98 32.06
N SER A 10 -14.73 -3.75 31.18
CA SER A 10 -14.04 -4.35 30.04
C SER A 10 -13.94 -3.30 28.93
N SER A 11 -12.71 -2.92 28.60
CA SER A 11 -12.37 -2.17 27.40
C SER A 11 -12.87 -2.91 26.16
N GLU A 12 -13.89 -2.38 25.48
CA GLU A 12 -14.10 -2.68 24.07
C GLU A 12 -12.91 -2.12 23.29
N GLN A 13 -11.89 -2.95 23.14
CA GLN A 13 -10.89 -2.76 22.10
C GLN A 13 -11.60 -2.89 20.76
N TYR A 14 -11.60 -1.81 19.97
CA TYR A 14 -11.88 -1.90 18.54
C TYR A 14 -10.90 -2.92 17.95
N LYS A 15 -11.38 -4.14 17.72
CA LYS A 15 -10.73 -5.09 16.83
C LYS A 15 -10.76 -4.47 15.44
N ILE A 16 -9.63 -3.96 14.99
CA ILE A 16 -9.36 -3.81 13.56
C ILE A 16 -9.31 -5.25 13.01
N THR A 17 -10.42 -5.71 12.47
CA THR A 17 -10.53 -7.00 11.75
C THR A 17 -9.94 -6.86 10.34
N ASP A 18 -9.56 -7.99 9.75
CA ASP A 18 -8.91 -8.20 8.43
C ASP A 18 -9.63 -7.55 7.22
N GLU A 19 -10.71 -6.81 7.43
CA GLU A 19 -11.49 -6.12 6.41
C GLU A 19 -10.84 -4.85 5.87
N SER A 20 -9.86 -4.23 6.55
CA SER A 20 -9.46 -2.86 6.22
C SER A 20 -8.55 -2.72 4.98
N TYR A 21 -7.81 -3.75 4.56
CA TYR A 21 -6.82 -3.62 3.46
C TYR A 21 -7.32 -4.18 2.12
N ASN A 22 -8.00 -5.32 2.10
CA ASN A 22 -8.63 -5.83 0.86
C ASN A 22 -9.85 -4.98 0.48
N ASN A 23 -10.63 -4.47 1.44
CA ASN A 23 -11.58 -3.41 1.13
C ASN A 23 -10.87 -2.10 0.76
N TYR A 24 -9.62 -1.82 1.14
CA TYR A 24 -8.95 -0.61 0.67
C TYR A 24 -8.68 -0.68 -0.83
N VAL A 25 -8.12 -1.77 -1.36
CA VAL A 25 -7.80 -1.87 -2.80
C VAL A 25 -9.05 -2.18 -3.65
N VAL A 26 -9.97 -3.02 -3.16
CA VAL A 26 -11.19 -3.42 -3.89
C VAL A 26 -12.33 -2.41 -3.73
N SER A 27 -12.51 -1.74 -2.57
CA SER A 27 -13.51 -0.65 -2.45
C SER A 27 -13.09 0.62 -3.20
N GLN A 28 -11.79 0.86 -3.43
CA GLN A 28 -11.36 1.91 -4.37
C GLN A 28 -11.83 1.64 -5.80
N ILE A 29 -11.99 0.36 -6.19
CA ILE A 29 -12.39 -0.02 -7.55
C ILE A 29 -13.93 -0.19 -7.70
N SER A 30 -14.64 -0.50 -6.62
CA SER A 30 -16.10 -0.73 -6.64
C SER A 30 -16.93 0.41 -6.01
N GLY A 31 -16.29 1.35 -5.32
CA GLY A 31 -16.92 2.48 -4.61
C GLY A 31 -17.04 3.79 -5.41
N PHE A 32 -16.97 3.76 -6.75
CA PHE A 32 -16.88 4.98 -7.58
C PHE A 32 -18.15 5.87 -7.63
N ALA A 33 -19.20 5.55 -6.87
CA ALA A 33 -20.39 6.39 -6.69
C ALA A 33 -20.48 7.04 -5.29
N VAL A 34 -19.41 6.99 -4.48
CA VAL A 34 -19.38 7.70 -3.20
C VAL A 34 -18.97 9.15 -3.47
N GLY A 35 -19.89 10.08 -3.26
CA GLY A 35 -19.68 11.51 -3.52
C GLY A 35 -18.32 11.99 -3.00
N TYR A 36 -17.57 12.64 -3.88
CA TYR A 36 -16.24 13.15 -3.59
C TYR A 36 -16.32 14.10 -2.38
N LYS A 37 -15.84 13.65 -1.22
CA LYS A 37 -15.71 14.51 -0.05
C LYS A 37 -14.58 15.51 -0.34
N SER A 38 -14.91 16.79 -0.37
CA SER A 38 -13.90 17.85 -0.43
C SER A 38 -13.09 17.84 0.85
N PHE A 39 -11.77 17.74 0.75
CA PHE A 39 -10.90 17.87 1.91
C PHE A 39 -10.63 19.35 2.22
N THR A 40 -10.49 19.69 3.51
CA THR A 40 -10.21 21.04 4.01
C THR A 40 -8.84 21.08 4.68
N CYS A 41 -7.98 22.00 4.26
CA CYS A 41 -6.71 22.24 4.95
C CYS A 41 -6.97 22.96 6.27
N THR A 42 -6.39 22.44 7.34
CA THR A 42 -6.50 23.02 8.69
C THR A 42 -5.10 23.40 9.19
N ASN A 43 -5.00 24.41 10.05
CA ASN A 43 -3.71 24.76 10.67
C ASN A 43 -3.45 23.92 11.93
N ALA A 44 -2.21 23.97 12.42
CA ALA A 44 -1.83 23.33 13.66
C ALA A 44 -2.73 23.80 14.82
N SER A 45 -3.15 22.86 15.68
CA SER A 45 -4.04 23.07 16.83
C SER A 45 -5.47 23.53 16.51
N GLU A 46 -5.83 23.70 15.24
CA GLU A 46 -7.21 24.00 14.84
C GLU A 46 -8.10 22.78 14.90
N LYS A 47 -9.41 23.03 15.01
CA LYS A 47 -10.43 21.97 14.90
C LYS A 47 -10.36 21.36 13.51
N CYS A 48 -10.40 20.04 13.47
CA CYS A 48 -10.41 19.29 12.23
C CYS A 48 -11.61 18.32 12.24
N ASP A 49 -11.97 17.81 11.08
CA ASP A 49 -12.88 16.68 10.89
C ASP A 49 -12.04 15.49 10.42
N TYR A 50 -12.08 14.40 11.19
CA TYR A 50 -11.31 13.19 10.92
C TYR A 50 -11.46 12.65 9.49
N ASN A 51 -12.63 12.84 8.87
CA ASN A 51 -12.91 12.29 7.54
C ASN A 51 -12.62 13.27 6.39
N THR A 52 -12.52 14.56 6.68
CA THR A 52 -12.50 15.60 5.64
C THR A 52 -11.42 16.66 5.84
N SER A 53 -10.69 16.66 6.96
CA SER A 53 -9.64 17.64 7.20
C SER A 53 -8.26 17.05 7.05
N ILE A 54 -7.33 17.88 6.60
CA ILE A 54 -5.91 17.55 6.49
C ILE A 54 -5.13 18.53 7.34
N CYS A 55 -4.36 17.98 8.27
CA CYS A 55 -3.49 18.72 9.17
C CYS A 55 -2.14 19.05 8.51
N PRO A 56 -1.42 20.08 8.99
CA PRO A 56 -0.11 20.41 8.44
C PRO A 56 0.91 19.33 8.81
N GLN A 57 2.07 19.36 8.16
CA GLN A 57 3.15 18.40 8.41
C GLN A 57 3.55 18.35 9.90
N GLY A 58 3.69 17.13 10.42
CA GLY A 58 3.98 16.89 11.85
C GLY A 58 2.75 16.92 12.75
N TYR A 59 1.55 17.02 12.16
CA TYR A 59 0.28 17.00 12.87
C TYR A 59 -0.68 15.99 12.23
N ASP A 60 -1.57 15.43 13.04
CA ASP A 60 -2.67 14.59 12.57
C ASP A 60 -3.99 14.98 13.26
N CYS A 61 -5.12 14.65 12.62
CA CYS A 61 -6.43 14.99 13.12
C CYS A 61 -6.88 13.97 14.19
N GLN A 62 -6.70 14.31 15.45
CA GLN A 62 -6.98 13.40 16.57
C GLN A 62 -8.01 13.97 17.53
N LEU A 63 -8.57 13.09 18.37
CA LEU A 63 -9.52 13.45 19.41
C LEU A 63 -8.87 14.36 20.47
N ASP A 64 -9.43 15.55 20.67
CA ASP A 64 -9.11 16.46 21.77
C ASP A 64 -9.88 16.02 23.02
N ILE A 65 -9.18 15.29 23.90
CA ILE A 65 -9.72 14.79 25.16
C ILE A 65 -9.32 15.74 26.28
N ILE A 66 -10.30 16.46 26.85
CA ILE A 66 -10.10 17.33 28.02
C ILE A 66 -10.74 16.65 29.22
N GLY A 67 -9.91 16.06 30.10
CA GLY A 67 -10.39 15.22 31.20
C GLY A 67 -10.93 13.88 30.68
N ASN A 68 -12.20 13.58 30.96
CA ASN A 68 -12.87 12.35 30.50
C ASN A 68 -13.91 12.61 29.39
N THR A 69 -13.87 13.79 28.76
CA THR A 69 -14.87 14.17 27.75
C THR A 69 -14.19 14.41 26.41
N VAL A 70 -14.65 13.67 25.39
CA VAL A 70 -14.32 13.94 24.00
C VAL A 70 -15.00 15.25 23.61
N LYS A 71 -14.21 16.27 23.28
CA LYS A 71 -14.77 17.60 22.98
C LYS A 71 -14.91 17.83 21.48
N ASP A 72 -13.86 17.56 20.72
CA ASP A 72 -13.76 17.78 19.28
C ASP A 72 -12.54 17.03 18.72
N TYR A 73 -12.32 17.06 17.40
CA TYR A 73 -11.03 16.67 16.80
C TYR A 73 -10.18 17.90 16.53
N LYS A 74 -8.86 17.80 16.69
CA LYS A 74 -7.90 18.86 16.39
C LYS A 74 -6.64 18.33 15.72
N CYS A 75 -5.99 19.19 14.96
CA CYS A 75 -4.64 18.94 14.47
C CYS A 75 -3.65 18.99 15.61
N VAL A 76 -3.23 17.83 16.11
CA VAL A 76 -2.27 17.72 17.21
C VAL A 76 -0.96 17.15 16.71
N THR A 77 0.13 17.51 17.38
CA THR A 77 1.46 17.05 17.00
C THR A 77 1.55 15.53 17.11
N ILE A 78 2.09 14.88 16.09
CA ILE A 78 2.41 13.45 16.13
C ILE A 78 3.73 13.22 16.88
N GLY A 79 3.81 12.12 17.62
CA GLY A 79 4.93 11.79 18.49
C GLY A 79 6.17 11.32 17.73
N ASN A 80 7.33 11.82 18.14
CA ASN A 80 8.64 11.34 17.68
C ASN A 80 9.02 10.05 18.38
N ILE A 81 10.19 9.50 18.04
CA ILE A 81 10.71 8.30 18.71
C ILE A 81 10.79 8.49 20.23
N ASN A 82 10.29 7.50 20.97
CA ASN A 82 10.13 7.47 22.43
C ASN A 82 9.06 8.39 23.03
N ASP A 83 8.36 9.20 22.23
CA ASP A 83 7.21 9.95 22.73
C ASP A 83 6.07 9.00 23.10
N LYS A 84 5.28 9.37 24.11
CA LYS A 84 4.14 8.55 24.55
C LYS A 84 3.07 8.48 23.46
N CYS A 85 2.47 7.31 23.29
CA CYS A 85 1.42 7.07 22.31
C CYS A 85 0.32 6.19 22.90
N ASN A 86 -0.90 6.36 22.37
CA ASN A 86 -2.06 5.53 22.70
C ASN A 86 -2.51 4.64 21.51
N GLY A 87 -1.82 4.75 20.38
CA GLY A 87 -2.11 4.08 19.11
C GLY A 87 -1.10 4.53 18.04
N ASP A 88 -1.06 3.85 16.91
CA ASP A 88 -0.11 4.12 15.82
C ASP A 88 -0.35 5.50 15.18
N GLU A 89 -1.60 5.97 15.17
CA GLU A 89 -2.01 7.29 14.68
C GLU A 89 -1.39 8.45 15.49
N TYR A 90 -0.87 8.17 16.69
CA TYR A 90 -0.18 9.16 17.53
C TYR A 90 1.31 9.28 17.21
N CYS A 91 1.83 8.50 16.27
CA CYS A 91 3.25 8.46 15.97
C CYS A 91 3.56 9.10 14.61
N ASP A 92 4.75 9.71 14.49
CA ASP A 92 5.22 10.26 13.23
C ASP A 92 5.29 9.18 12.15
N HIS A 93 5.20 9.60 10.89
CA HIS A 93 5.20 8.69 9.75
C HIS A 93 6.43 7.77 9.76
N GLY A 94 6.20 6.46 9.71
CA GLY A 94 7.26 5.46 9.78
C GLY A 94 7.62 5.02 11.20
N LEU A 95 6.87 5.46 12.20
CA LEU A 95 6.89 4.95 13.56
C LEU A 95 5.55 4.26 13.87
N MET A 96 5.56 3.34 14.84
CA MET A 96 4.38 2.66 15.38
C MET A 96 4.39 2.73 16.90
N CYS A 97 3.22 2.62 17.53
CA CYS A 97 3.08 2.64 18.96
C CYS A 97 3.39 1.27 19.56
N GLU A 98 4.50 1.16 20.28
CA GLU A 98 4.88 -0.09 20.93
C GLU A 98 3.99 -0.35 22.14
N ASN A 99 3.20 -1.42 22.09
CA ASN A 99 2.16 -1.71 23.09
C ASN A 99 2.68 -1.83 24.52
N SER A 100 3.88 -2.37 24.71
CA SER A 100 4.46 -2.64 26.03
C SER A 100 4.95 -1.36 26.73
N THR A 101 5.58 -0.47 25.98
CA THR A 101 6.17 0.77 26.51
C THR A 101 5.23 1.96 26.37
N LYS A 102 4.19 1.85 25.51
CA LYS A 102 3.31 2.94 25.10
C LYS A 102 4.10 4.13 24.57
N THR A 103 5.11 3.84 23.75
CA THR A 103 5.93 4.85 23.08
C THR A 103 6.04 4.61 21.59
N CYS A 104 6.21 5.68 20.81
CA CYS A 104 6.45 5.61 19.38
C CYS A 104 7.84 5.03 19.11
N GLN A 105 7.90 3.95 18.34
CA GLN A 105 9.13 3.23 18.03
C GLN A 105 9.22 2.95 16.53
N ASN A 106 10.44 2.83 16.03
CA ASN A 106 10.66 2.29 14.70
C ASN A 106 10.71 0.76 14.79
N ILE A 107 9.56 0.11 14.60
CA ILE A 107 9.33 -1.34 14.73
C ILE A 107 8.54 -1.86 13.53
N LYS A 108 8.45 -3.19 13.36
CA LYS A 108 7.68 -3.91 12.31
C LYS A 108 7.97 -3.46 10.88
N PHE A 109 9.24 -3.21 10.58
CA PHE A 109 9.69 -2.71 9.28
C PHE A 109 10.41 -3.76 8.44
N ALA A 110 10.69 -4.95 8.99
CA ALA A 110 11.42 -6.02 8.32
C ALA A 110 10.50 -7.22 8.02
N SER A 111 10.54 -7.68 6.77
CA SER A 111 9.76 -8.83 6.29
C SER A 111 10.50 -10.16 6.39
N LEU A 112 9.84 -11.27 6.05
CA LEU A 112 10.44 -12.61 6.05
C LEU A 112 11.69 -12.65 5.16
N GLY A 113 12.83 -13.02 5.76
CA GLY A 113 14.14 -13.07 5.11
C GLY A 113 14.93 -11.76 5.13
N GLU A 114 14.37 -10.67 5.67
CA GLU A 114 15.07 -9.40 5.82
C GLU A 114 15.83 -9.31 7.15
N GLU A 115 16.82 -8.41 7.18
CA GLU A 115 17.64 -8.16 8.36
C GLU A 115 16.86 -7.53 9.51
N CYS A 116 17.15 -7.98 10.72
CA CYS A 116 16.60 -7.48 11.96
C CYS A 116 17.66 -7.42 13.05
N SER A 117 17.51 -6.50 14.00
CA SER A 117 18.35 -6.43 15.20
C SER A 117 17.65 -6.97 16.44
N LYS A 118 16.31 -6.96 16.44
CA LYS A 118 15.46 -7.45 17.54
C LYS A 118 14.13 -7.95 17.00
N GLU A 119 13.42 -8.71 17.83
CA GLU A 119 12.10 -9.28 17.51
C GLU A 119 11.10 -8.24 17.01
N SER A 120 11.05 -7.06 17.65
CA SER A 120 10.11 -6.01 17.27
C SER A 120 10.43 -5.33 15.95
N ASP A 121 11.58 -5.57 15.33
CA ASP A 121 11.85 -5.06 13.97
C ASP A 121 11.04 -5.84 12.92
N CYS A 122 10.72 -7.10 13.21
CA CYS A 122 9.99 -7.99 12.32
C CYS A 122 8.47 -7.78 12.43
N SER A 123 7.75 -8.09 11.35
CA SER A 123 6.28 -8.20 11.34
C SER A 123 5.74 -9.20 12.37
N ASP A 124 4.50 -9.01 12.85
CA ASP A 124 3.93 -9.60 14.08
C ASP A 124 3.99 -11.13 14.21
N ILE A 125 4.10 -11.86 13.10
CA ILE A 125 4.15 -13.33 13.09
C ILE A 125 5.57 -13.89 12.87
N LEU A 126 6.54 -13.02 12.64
CA LEU A 126 7.92 -13.35 12.37
C LEU A 126 8.76 -13.21 13.64
N THR A 127 9.87 -13.95 13.68
CA THR A 127 10.85 -13.84 14.76
C THR A 127 12.22 -13.48 14.23
N CYS A 128 12.95 -12.63 14.95
CA CYS A 128 14.32 -12.26 14.60
C CYS A 128 15.32 -13.32 15.10
N GLU A 129 15.79 -14.18 14.20
CA GLU A 129 16.77 -15.22 14.51
C GLU A 129 18.03 -15.05 13.68
N ASN A 130 19.19 -15.02 14.36
CA ASN A 130 20.50 -14.79 13.73
C ASN A 130 20.54 -13.52 12.86
N GLY A 131 19.82 -12.48 13.27
CA GLY A 131 19.75 -11.20 12.57
C GLY A 131 18.85 -11.20 11.33
N ILE A 132 18.01 -12.22 11.14
CA ILE A 132 17.07 -12.34 10.02
C ILE A 132 15.66 -12.65 10.54
N CYS A 133 14.64 -12.01 9.98
CA CYS A 133 13.25 -12.33 10.29
C CYS A 133 12.87 -13.69 9.66
N ILE A 134 12.42 -14.64 10.48
CA ILE A 134 12.02 -15.98 10.05
C ILE A 134 10.60 -16.31 10.51
N ASN A 135 9.92 -17.19 9.76
CA ASN A 135 8.61 -17.72 10.13
C ASN A 135 8.77 -19.17 10.61
N LYS A 136 8.95 -19.39 11.92
CA LYS A 136 9.25 -20.71 12.50
C LYS A 136 8.21 -21.78 12.22
N ASN A 137 6.94 -21.37 12.12
CA ASN A 137 5.82 -22.29 12.02
C ASN A 137 5.24 -22.35 10.59
N ASN A 138 5.80 -21.57 9.66
CA ASN A 138 5.22 -21.33 8.34
C ASN A 138 3.72 -20.96 8.41
N ASN A 139 3.35 -20.28 9.49
CA ASN A 139 1.98 -19.86 9.74
C ASN A 139 1.84 -18.40 9.33
N CYS A 140 0.74 -18.05 8.72
CA CYS A 140 0.40 -16.66 8.41
C CYS A 140 -0.97 -16.32 8.99
N LYS A 141 -1.17 -15.07 9.37
CA LYS A 141 -2.51 -14.54 9.67
C LYS A 141 -3.04 -13.76 8.47
N ASP A 142 -2.14 -13.02 7.86
CA ASP A 142 -2.35 -12.14 6.72
C ASP A 142 -1.12 -12.22 5.79
N TYR A 143 -1.05 -11.32 4.83
CA TYR A 143 0.04 -11.26 3.85
C TYR A 143 1.39 -10.84 4.44
N PHE A 144 1.45 -10.21 5.63
CA PHE A 144 2.72 -9.82 6.27
C PHE A 144 3.53 -11.05 6.72
N GLY A 145 2.87 -12.18 6.96
CA GLY A 145 3.52 -13.44 7.32
C GLY A 145 4.14 -14.20 6.15
N CYS A 146 3.94 -13.73 4.92
CA CYS A 146 4.36 -14.38 3.70
C CYS A 146 5.36 -13.54 2.91
N THR A 147 6.11 -14.18 2.00
CA THR A 147 6.98 -13.44 1.09
C THR A 147 6.15 -12.66 0.05
N LEU A 148 6.76 -11.67 -0.62
CA LEU A 148 6.09 -10.84 -1.66
C LEU A 148 5.35 -11.64 -2.74
N ARG A 149 5.79 -12.86 -3.05
CA ARG A 149 5.20 -13.73 -4.08
C ARG A 149 4.20 -14.72 -3.52
N GLN A 150 3.77 -14.54 -2.29
CA GLN A 150 2.90 -15.45 -1.58
C GLN A 150 1.73 -14.71 -0.94
N PHE A 151 0.62 -15.42 -0.76
CA PHE A 151 -0.55 -14.95 -0.03
C PHE A 151 -0.91 -15.92 1.09
N CYS A 152 -1.60 -15.41 2.10
CA CYS A 152 -2.04 -16.21 3.23
C CYS A 152 -3.43 -16.82 2.99
N LYS A 153 -3.52 -18.15 3.04
CA LYS A 153 -4.79 -18.88 2.97
C LYS A 153 -4.81 -19.97 4.03
N ASN A 154 -5.87 -20.05 4.84
CA ASN A 154 -6.02 -21.07 5.88
C ASN A 154 -4.79 -21.20 6.80
N GLY A 155 -4.19 -20.06 7.16
CA GLY A 155 -3.03 -20.02 8.03
C GLY A 155 -1.70 -20.40 7.38
N LYS A 156 -1.62 -20.58 6.06
CA LYS A 156 -0.40 -20.96 5.35
C LYS A 156 -0.11 -20.05 4.16
N CYS A 157 1.16 -19.87 3.85
CA CYS A 157 1.60 -19.12 2.68
C CYS A 157 1.55 -19.99 1.42
N PHE A 158 0.94 -19.48 0.35
CA PHE A 158 0.86 -20.10 -0.97
C PHE A 158 1.43 -19.15 -2.02
N GLU A 159 2.11 -19.68 -3.04
CA GLU A 159 2.57 -18.86 -4.18
C GLU A 159 1.39 -18.21 -4.91
N LEU A 160 1.56 -16.95 -5.26
CA LEU A 160 0.65 -16.21 -6.11
C LEU A 160 0.60 -16.84 -7.51
N LYS A 161 -0.59 -16.83 -8.10
CA LYS A 161 -0.90 -17.39 -9.40
C LYS A 161 -0.49 -16.46 -10.52
N LYS A 162 0.23 -17.00 -11.49
CA LYS A 162 0.70 -16.26 -12.66
C LYS A 162 -0.44 -15.95 -13.64
N PRO A 163 -0.22 -15.04 -14.60
CA PRO A 163 -1.21 -14.71 -15.61
C PRO A 163 -1.68 -15.95 -16.38
N GLY A 164 -2.99 -16.11 -16.49
CA GLY A 164 -3.63 -17.24 -17.17
C GLY A 164 -3.78 -18.52 -16.32
N GLU A 165 -3.16 -18.58 -15.13
CA GLU A 165 -3.35 -19.70 -14.21
C GLU A 165 -4.75 -19.69 -13.58
N GLN A 166 -5.21 -20.87 -13.16
CA GLN A 166 -6.48 -21.01 -12.46
C GLN A 166 -6.38 -20.45 -11.04
N CYS A 167 -7.42 -19.73 -10.65
CA CYS A 167 -7.56 -19.10 -9.34
C CYS A 167 -8.97 -19.35 -8.81
N GLU A 168 -9.12 -19.30 -7.49
CA GLU A 168 -10.44 -19.29 -6.85
C GLU A 168 -10.99 -17.86 -6.81
N TYR A 169 -12.11 -17.61 -7.48
CA TYR A 169 -12.85 -16.36 -7.42
C TYR A 169 -13.43 -16.19 -6.01
N ASN A 170 -12.70 -15.46 -5.18
CA ASN A 170 -13.11 -15.06 -3.85
C ASN A 170 -12.77 -13.58 -3.67
N MET A 171 -13.78 -12.75 -3.36
CA MET A 171 -13.58 -11.30 -3.19
C MET A 171 -12.62 -10.97 -2.02
N ASP A 172 -12.47 -11.89 -1.08
CA ASP A 172 -11.65 -11.69 0.12
C ASP A 172 -10.20 -12.18 -0.07
N LEU A 173 -9.89 -12.89 -1.15
CA LEU A 173 -8.61 -13.55 -1.40
C LEU A 173 -8.16 -13.35 -2.84
N GLU A 174 -7.20 -12.45 -3.05
CA GLU A 174 -6.53 -12.32 -4.34
C GLU A 174 -5.41 -13.37 -4.44
N GLU A 175 -5.68 -14.44 -5.19
CA GLU A 175 -4.69 -15.50 -5.42
C GLU A 175 -3.71 -15.14 -6.54
N CYS A 176 -3.99 -14.13 -7.35
CA CYS A 176 -3.20 -13.78 -8.51
C CYS A 176 -2.02 -12.89 -8.16
N GLU A 177 -0.95 -12.99 -8.97
CA GLU A 177 0.14 -12.01 -8.92
C GLU A 177 -0.45 -10.60 -9.04
N PRO A 178 0.18 -9.60 -8.40
CA PRO A 178 -0.33 -8.25 -8.43
C PRO A 178 -0.49 -7.75 -9.88
N PHE A 179 -1.48 -6.89 -10.13
CA PHE A 179 -2.00 -6.48 -11.46
C PHE A 179 -2.88 -7.49 -12.19
N TYR A 180 -3.00 -8.69 -11.65
CA TYR A 180 -3.96 -9.67 -12.13
C TYR A 180 -5.07 -9.80 -11.10
N THR A 181 -6.27 -10.02 -11.59
CA THR A 181 -7.40 -10.39 -10.74
C THR A 181 -7.98 -11.70 -11.22
N CYS A 182 -8.53 -12.47 -10.30
CA CYS A 182 -9.25 -13.67 -10.66
C CYS A 182 -10.56 -13.28 -11.37
N GLN A 183 -10.70 -13.59 -12.66
CA GLN A 183 -11.96 -13.38 -13.38
C GLN A 183 -12.61 -14.72 -13.69
N SER A 184 -13.87 -14.89 -13.28
CA SER A 184 -14.69 -16.04 -13.66
C SER A 184 -15.34 -15.80 -15.03
N PHE A 185 -15.15 -16.76 -15.95
CA PHE A 185 -15.72 -16.71 -17.30
C PHE A 185 -16.99 -17.57 -17.46
N ASN A 186 -17.35 -18.34 -16.44
CA ASN A 186 -18.52 -19.22 -16.46
C ASN A 186 -19.18 -19.23 -15.08
N ILE A 187 -20.23 -18.41 -14.92
CA ILE A 187 -21.00 -18.27 -13.67
C ILE A 187 -21.70 -19.59 -13.28
N THR A 188 -21.83 -20.53 -14.22
CA THR A 188 -22.63 -21.76 -14.04
C THR A 188 -21.96 -22.84 -13.20
N ASN A 189 -20.63 -22.84 -13.02
CA ASN A 189 -19.90 -23.93 -12.33
C ASN A 189 -18.91 -23.44 -11.26
N GLY A 190 -19.34 -22.46 -10.47
CA GLY A 190 -18.66 -22.14 -9.21
C GLY A 190 -17.32 -21.44 -9.39
N SER A 191 -16.70 -21.18 -8.25
CA SER A 191 -15.67 -20.21 -7.91
C SER A 191 -14.31 -20.35 -8.63
N ILE A 192 -14.23 -20.90 -9.84
CA ILE A 192 -12.96 -21.05 -10.56
C ILE A 192 -12.87 -20.00 -11.67
N GLY A 193 -11.87 -19.14 -11.58
CA GLY A 193 -11.52 -18.15 -12.59
C GLY A 193 -10.14 -18.39 -13.19
N LYS A 194 -9.66 -17.39 -13.93
CA LYS A 194 -8.26 -17.27 -14.33
C LYS A 194 -7.71 -15.91 -13.94
N CYS A 195 -6.43 -15.88 -13.62
CA CYS A 195 -5.72 -14.64 -13.38
C CYS A 195 -5.58 -13.87 -14.69
N VAL A 196 -6.25 -12.73 -14.77
CA VAL A 196 -6.29 -11.87 -15.97
C VAL A 196 -5.83 -10.49 -15.59
N SER A 197 -5.17 -9.79 -16.52
CA SER A 197 -4.68 -8.44 -16.27
C SER A 197 -5.85 -7.53 -15.93
N VAL A 198 -5.78 -6.82 -14.79
CA VAL A 198 -6.73 -5.76 -14.44
C VAL A 198 -6.64 -4.63 -15.46
N ILE A 199 -5.47 -4.44 -16.07
CA ILE A 199 -5.28 -3.59 -17.25
C ILE A 199 -5.55 -4.43 -18.48
N LEU A 200 -6.81 -4.48 -18.90
CA LEU A 200 -7.10 -4.87 -20.26
C LEU A 200 -6.65 -3.67 -21.11
N ASN A 201 -5.65 -3.86 -21.97
CA ASN A 201 -5.18 -2.84 -22.90
C ASN A 201 -5.92 -3.03 -24.23
N MET A 202 -7.25 -2.94 -24.20
CA MET A 202 -8.02 -3.04 -25.43
C MET A 202 -7.72 -1.81 -26.30
N SER A 203 -7.40 -2.08 -27.56
CA SER A 203 -7.08 -1.05 -28.55
C SER A 203 -8.33 -0.32 -29.02
N LEU A 204 -8.14 0.84 -29.62
CA LEU A 204 -9.19 1.66 -30.22
C LEU A 204 -10.12 0.82 -31.11
N GLY A 205 -11.42 0.92 -30.86
CA GLY A 205 -12.47 0.21 -31.59
C GLY A 205 -12.79 -1.20 -31.07
N GLN A 206 -12.03 -1.73 -30.10
CA GLN A 206 -12.35 -3.03 -29.50
C GLN A 206 -13.56 -2.92 -28.54
N PRO A 207 -14.37 -3.98 -28.43
CA PRO A 207 -15.50 -4.01 -27.51
C PRO A 207 -15.00 -4.07 -26.07
N CYS A 208 -15.67 -3.35 -25.19
CA CYS A 208 -15.38 -3.28 -23.76
C CYS A 208 -16.69 -3.24 -22.96
N GLU A 209 -16.66 -3.68 -21.72
CA GLU A 209 -17.81 -3.63 -20.79
C GLU A 209 -17.56 -2.63 -19.66
N HIS A 210 -16.30 -2.43 -19.27
CA HIS A 210 -15.92 -1.54 -18.17
C HIS A 210 -14.96 -0.44 -18.62
N LEU A 211 -15.01 0.69 -17.93
CA LEU A 211 -14.22 1.86 -18.27
C LEU A 211 -12.73 1.57 -18.36
N TYR A 212 -12.21 0.78 -17.42
CA TYR A 212 -10.78 0.50 -17.28
C TYR A 212 -10.22 -0.50 -18.32
N GLU A 213 -11.03 -1.03 -19.23
CA GLU A 213 -10.60 -2.08 -20.16
C GLU A 213 -9.90 -1.58 -21.42
N CYS A 214 -9.88 -0.27 -21.67
CA CYS A 214 -9.27 0.33 -22.86
C CYS A 214 -7.82 0.78 -22.60
N ASP A 215 -7.04 1.05 -23.65
CA ASP A 215 -5.68 1.55 -23.53
C ASP A 215 -5.64 3.04 -23.13
N PHE A 216 -5.67 3.30 -21.83
CA PHE A 216 -5.59 4.66 -21.27
C PHE A 216 -4.23 5.32 -21.45
N VAL A 217 -3.14 4.57 -21.66
CA VAL A 217 -1.83 5.17 -21.98
C VAL A 217 -1.94 5.94 -23.30
N LYS A 218 -2.84 5.51 -24.19
CA LYS A 218 -3.23 6.21 -25.41
C LYS A 218 -4.45 7.13 -25.23
N ASN A 219 -4.84 7.47 -24.00
CA ASN A 219 -6.05 8.24 -23.67
C ASN A 219 -7.34 7.61 -24.24
N GLN A 220 -7.50 6.28 -24.15
CA GLN A 220 -8.72 5.59 -24.60
C GLN A 220 -9.63 5.25 -23.40
N VAL A 221 -10.94 5.34 -23.60
CA VAL A 221 -11.98 5.03 -22.58
C VAL A 221 -13.04 4.12 -23.18
N CYS A 222 -13.69 3.31 -22.34
CA CYS A 222 -14.84 2.52 -22.78
C CYS A 222 -16.10 3.39 -22.85
N LEU A 223 -16.52 3.80 -24.04
CA LEU A 223 -17.76 4.56 -24.24
C LEU A 223 -18.68 3.76 -25.17
N ASN A 224 -19.94 3.57 -24.75
CA ASN A 224 -20.92 2.78 -25.50
C ASN A 224 -20.39 1.39 -25.88
N LYS A 225 -19.77 0.71 -24.90
CA LYS A 225 -19.16 -0.62 -25.04
C LYS A 225 -18.05 -0.72 -26.09
N THR A 226 -17.41 0.40 -26.43
CA THR A 226 -16.30 0.43 -27.39
C THR A 226 -15.17 1.31 -26.87
N CYS A 227 -13.92 0.88 -27.06
CA CYS A 227 -12.77 1.72 -26.76
C CYS A 227 -12.66 2.87 -27.75
N VAL A 228 -12.79 4.10 -27.24
CA VAL A 228 -12.72 5.33 -28.05
C VAL A 228 -11.64 6.26 -27.52
N GLN A 229 -11.15 7.17 -28.36
CA GLN A 229 -10.25 8.24 -27.92
C GLN A 229 -11.00 9.22 -27.03
N TYR A 230 -10.54 9.40 -25.79
CA TYR A 230 -11.06 10.45 -24.93
C TYR A 230 -10.61 11.82 -25.44
N VAL A 231 -11.59 12.71 -25.61
CA VAL A 231 -11.37 14.12 -25.94
C VAL A 231 -11.93 14.92 -24.78
N PRO A 232 -11.08 15.62 -23.99
CA PRO A 232 -11.56 16.44 -22.88
C PRO A 232 -12.63 17.41 -23.36
N ASN A 233 -13.74 17.50 -22.61
CA ASN A 233 -14.71 18.53 -22.85
C ASN A 233 -14.03 19.89 -22.53
N ASN A 234 -13.70 20.66 -23.57
CA ASN A 234 -13.08 21.99 -23.45
C ASN A 234 -14.11 23.02 -22.92
N GLN A 235 -14.78 22.72 -21.81
CA GLN A 235 -15.66 23.68 -21.18
C GLN A 235 -14.84 24.83 -20.61
N THR A 236 -15.26 26.05 -20.94
CA THR A 236 -14.63 27.30 -20.47
C THR A 236 -15.09 27.69 -19.07
N THR A 237 -16.16 27.08 -18.57
CA THR A 237 -16.73 27.33 -17.25
C THR A 237 -15.97 26.57 -16.16
N SER A 238 -15.59 27.30 -15.11
CA SER A 238 -14.96 26.71 -13.94
C SER A 238 -15.90 25.72 -13.24
N CYS A 239 -15.41 24.54 -12.90
CA CYS A 239 -16.15 23.54 -12.13
C CYS A 239 -16.06 23.75 -10.60
N ILE A 240 -15.35 24.80 -10.13
CA ILE A 240 -15.22 25.11 -8.70
C ILE A 240 -16.59 25.44 -8.12
N GLY A 241 -16.99 24.71 -7.08
CA GLY A 241 -18.27 24.88 -6.40
C GLY A 241 -19.45 24.14 -7.05
N ASN A 242 -19.23 23.54 -8.23
CA ASN A 242 -20.21 22.65 -8.86
C ASN A 242 -19.49 21.54 -9.65
N PRO A 243 -19.09 20.44 -8.98
CA PRO A 243 -18.37 19.34 -9.62
C PRO A 243 -19.19 18.61 -10.69
N ASP A 244 -20.53 18.72 -10.66
CA ASP A 244 -21.44 18.12 -11.64
C ASP A 244 -21.30 18.73 -13.05
N ILE A 245 -20.50 19.80 -13.21
CA ILE A 245 -20.14 20.39 -14.50
C ILE A 245 -19.22 19.47 -15.31
N CYS A 246 -18.43 18.64 -14.62
CA CYS A 246 -17.55 17.68 -15.27
C CYS A 246 -18.35 16.49 -15.79
N ASP A 247 -17.96 15.94 -16.94
CA ASP A 247 -18.55 14.67 -17.41
C ASP A 247 -18.24 13.53 -16.43
N ASP A 248 -18.98 12.42 -16.55
CA ASP A 248 -18.85 11.24 -15.68
C ASP A 248 -17.41 10.67 -15.64
N PHE A 249 -16.58 11.05 -16.63
CA PHE A 249 -15.20 10.63 -16.77
C PHE A 249 -14.23 11.72 -16.37
N SER A 250 -14.66 12.81 -15.74
CA SER A 250 -13.83 13.95 -15.39
C SER A 250 -13.95 14.32 -13.91
N ILE A 251 -12.85 14.80 -13.35
CA ILE A 251 -12.79 15.36 -12.00
C ILE A 251 -12.44 16.85 -12.08
N CYS A 252 -13.09 17.64 -11.23
CA CYS A 252 -12.78 19.05 -11.10
C CYS A 252 -11.47 19.26 -10.35
N SER A 253 -10.50 19.91 -11.00
CA SER A 253 -9.30 20.41 -10.31
C SER A 253 -9.65 21.59 -9.43
N LEU A 254 -9.29 21.52 -8.15
CA LEU A 254 -9.50 22.64 -7.22
C LEU A 254 -8.51 23.80 -7.46
N ASP A 255 -7.39 23.55 -8.14
CA ASP A 255 -6.33 24.55 -8.36
C ASP A 255 -6.70 25.57 -9.45
N ASP A 256 -7.27 25.09 -10.55
CA ASP A 256 -7.57 25.91 -11.73
C ASP A 256 -9.03 25.80 -12.19
N GLY A 257 -9.84 25.00 -11.50
CA GLY A 257 -11.25 24.83 -11.76
C GLY A 257 -11.58 24.21 -13.10
N LYS A 258 -10.67 23.44 -13.70
CA LYS A 258 -10.93 22.74 -14.96
C LYS A 258 -11.30 21.28 -14.70
N CYS A 259 -12.13 20.74 -15.58
CA CYS A 259 -12.41 19.32 -15.63
C CYS A 259 -11.24 18.60 -16.32
N TYR A 260 -10.59 17.72 -15.58
CA TYR A 260 -9.58 16.81 -16.12
C TYR A 260 -10.19 15.44 -16.22
N LEU A 261 -9.83 14.66 -17.25
CA LEU A 261 -10.18 13.24 -17.28
C LEU A 261 -9.83 12.64 -15.92
N ASN A 262 -10.84 12.07 -15.27
CA ASN A 262 -10.78 11.24 -14.10
C ASN A 262 -10.04 9.95 -14.48
N LEU A 263 -8.75 10.13 -14.67
CA LEU A 263 -7.77 9.08 -14.87
C LEU A 263 -7.61 8.22 -13.61
N MET A 264 -8.47 8.37 -12.58
CA MET A 264 -8.31 7.71 -11.30
C MET A 264 -8.06 6.22 -11.43
N PRO A 265 -8.81 5.42 -12.20
CA PRO A 265 -8.52 3.99 -12.27
C PRO A 265 -7.13 3.73 -12.85
N ASN A 266 -6.72 4.45 -13.90
CA ASN A 266 -5.56 4.07 -14.71
C ASN A 266 -4.26 4.85 -14.47
N LYS A 267 -4.29 6.09 -13.96
CA LYS A 267 -3.11 6.69 -13.33
C LYS A 267 -2.81 5.99 -12.02
N TYR A 268 -3.84 5.71 -11.20
CA TYR A 268 -3.66 4.87 -10.01
C TYR A 268 -3.10 3.52 -10.41
N LEU A 269 -3.65 2.82 -11.42
CA LEU A 269 -3.08 1.55 -11.87
C LEU A 269 -1.67 1.72 -12.45
N HIS A 270 -1.37 2.78 -13.20
CA HIS A 270 -0.03 3.00 -13.75
C HIS A 270 1.01 3.30 -12.66
N TYR A 271 0.63 4.01 -11.60
CA TYR A 271 1.54 4.27 -10.48
C TYR A 271 1.57 3.12 -9.48
N ALA A 272 0.46 2.41 -9.29
CA ALA A 272 0.45 1.08 -8.67
C ALA A 272 1.37 0.14 -9.47
N ASN A 273 1.41 0.25 -10.80
CA ASN A 273 2.37 -0.47 -11.64
C ASN A 273 3.79 -0.15 -11.24
N PHE A 274 4.17 1.13 -11.22
CA PHE A 274 5.51 1.53 -10.79
C PHE A 274 5.84 1.08 -9.37
N TYR A 275 4.87 1.21 -8.47
CA TYR A 275 4.96 0.80 -7.08
C TYR A 275 5.23 -0.70 -6.93
N GLN A 276 4.39 -1.58 -7.47
CA GLN A 276 4.61 -3.02 -7.31
C GLN A 276 5.78 -3.49 -8.17
N ASN A 277 6.04 -2.87 -9.33
CA ASN A 277 7.26 -3.14 -10.10
C ASN A 277 8.52 -2.87 -9.27
N CYS A 278 8.52 -1.81 -8.46
CA CYS A 278 9.62 -1.56 -7.55
C CYS A 278 9.72 -2.65 -6.48
N LEU A 279 8.60 -3.01 -5.82
CA LEU A 279 8.57 -4.10 -4.84
C LEU A 279 9.15 -5.39 -5.43
N PHE A 280 8.71 -5.79 -6.62
CA PHE A 280 9.18 -7.00 -7.29
C PHE A 280 10.64 -6.92 -7.71
N LYS A 281 11.08 -5.76 -8.23
CA LYS A 281 12.47 -5.55 -8.65
C LYS A 281 13.45 -5.70 -7.49
N TYR A 282 13.07 -5.23 -6.31
CA TYR A 282 13.92 -5.27 -5.11
C TYR A 282 13.53 -6.38 -4.13
N ASN A 283 12.56 -7.22 -4.49
CA ASN A 283 11.99 -8.28 -3.64
C ASN A 283 11.56 -7.78 -2.25
N CYS A 284 11.00 -6.58 -2.18
CA CYS A 284 10.50 -6.01 -0.93
C CYS A 284 9.10 -6.55 -0.63
N SER A 285 8.95 -7.34 0.42
CA SER A 285 7.62 -7.73 0.90
C SER A 285 6.96 -6.55 1.62
N ILE A 286 5.63 -6.59 1.72
CA ILE A 286 4.88 -5.58 2.47
C ILE A 286 5.04 -5.90 3.97
N VAL A 287 5.23 -4.85 4.77
CA VAL A 287 5.36 -4.91 6.24
C VAL A 287 4.40 -3.89 6.86
N GLU A 288 4.03 -4.07 8.12
CA GLU A 288 3.09 -3.20 8.84
C GLU A 288 3.59 -1.76 8.87
N ASN A 289 4.87 -1.57 9.20
CA ASN A 289 5.54 -0.27 9.15
C ASN A 289 6.27 -0.06 7.83
N SER A 290 5.56 -0.18 6.72
CA SER A 290 6.14 0.02 5.37
C SER A 290 6.78 1.40 5.24
N ARG A 291 6.26 2.42 5.94
CA ARG A 291 6.78 3.80 5.91
C ARG A 291 8.02 4.04 6.76
N SER A 292 8.49 3.05 7.52
CA SER A 292 9.75 3.16 8.27
C SER A 292 10.90 3.54 7.33
N PRO A 293 11.86 4.39 7.74
CA PRO A 293 13.09 4.60 6.96
C PRO A 293 13.89 3.30 6.77
N ASN A 294 13.69 2.30 7.63
CA ASN A 294 14.44 1.07 7.65
C ASN A 294 13.80 -0.05 6.82
N SER A 295 12.55 0.10 6.39
CA SER A 295 11.89 -0.90 5.57
C SER A 295 12.56 -1.00 4.19
N CYS A 296 12.53 -2.21 3.60
CA CYS A 296 12.95 -2.40 2.21
C CYS A 296 12.24 -1.41 1.28
N PHE A 297 10.94 -1.22 1.55
CA PHE A 297 10.05 -0.30 0.88
C PHE A 297 10.58 1.14 0.80
N SER A 298 10.86 1.78 1.93
CA SER A 298 11.32 3.17 1.95
C SER A 298 12.74 3.31 1.39
N LYS A 299 13.58 2.29 1.60
CA LYS A 299 14.96 2.27 1.10
C LYS A 299 15.03 2.28 -0.42
N TYR A 300 14.20 1.47 -1.09
CA TYR A 300 14.34 1.23 -2.53
C TYR A 300 13.23 1.83 -3.38
N CYS A 301 12.03 2.06 -2.83
CA CYS A 301 10.84 2.46 -3.59
C CYS A 301 10.27 3.83 -3.21
N SER A 302 10.91 4.55 -2.27
CA SER A 302 10.41 5.85 -1.76
C SER A 302 10.15 6.88 -2.85
N LYS A 303 10.92 6.86 -3.94
CA LYS A 303 10.73 7.77 -5.07
C LYS A 303 9.40 7.51 -5.79
N GLU A 304 9.13 6.27 -6.16
CA GLU A 304 7.92 5.85 -6.87
C GLU A 304 6.67 6.10 -6.00
N ILE A 305 6.76 5.82 -4.71
CA ILE A 305 5.71 6.10 -3.71
C ILE A 305 5.42 7.60 -3.61
N CYS A 306 6.48 8.40 -3.57
CA CYS A 306 6.39 9.84 -3.55
C CYS A 306 5.65 10.40 -4.77
N GLU A 307 6.02 9.92 -5.95
CA GLU A 307 5.38 10.32 -7.19
C GLU A 307 3.90 9.93 -7.18
N TYR A 308 3.59 8.69 -6.77
CA TYR A 308 2.23 8.20 -6.58
C TYR A 308 1.41 9.08 -5.62
N HIS A 309 1.88 9.29 -4.39
CA HIS A 309 1.17 10.12 -3.40
C HIS A 309 1.07 11.58 -3.82
N SER A 310 2.05 12.12 -4.54
CA SER A 310 1.98 13.50 -5.02
C SER A 310 0.85 13.70 -6.03
N ILE A 311 0.60 12.69 -6.86
CA ILE A 311 -0.46 12.72 -7.87
C ILE A 311 -1.80 12.47 -7.21
N TYR A 312 -1.88 11.47 -6.33
CA TYR A 312 -3.05 11.25 -5.49
C TYR A 312 -3.44 12.54 -4.77
N SER A 313 -2.48 13.20 -4.12
CA SER A 313 -2.72 14.45 -3.40
C SER A 313 -3.22 15.58 -4.30
N ARG A 314 -2.64 15.76 -5.49
CA ARG A 314 -3.14 16.78 -6.44
C ARG A 314 -4.57 16.51 -6.88
N ILE A 315 -4.90 15.26 -7.13
CA ILE A 315 -6.22 14.86 -7.63
C ILE A 315 -7.29 15.04 -6.55
N PHE A 316 -6.99 14.63 -5.32
CA PHE A 316 -7.94 14.69 -4.21
C PHE A 316 -7.88 16.03 -3.44
N GLY A 317 -7.11 17.01 -3.93
CA GLY A 317 -6.95 18.29 -3.24
C GLY A 317 -6.31 18.15 -1.86
N ILE A 318 -5.48 17.12 -1.66
CA ILE A 318 -4.81 16.90 -0.38
C ILE A 318 -3.75 17.98 -0.21
N CYS A 319 -3.95 18.76 0.83
CA CYS A 319 -3.11 19.85 1.23
C CYS A 319 -1.66 19.38 1.37
N ASN A 320 -0.78 19.93 0.53
CA ASN A 320 0.67 19.77 0.64
C ASN A 320 1.17 18.31 0.48
N ALA A 321 1.09 17.79 -0.74
CA ALA A 321 1.69 16.53 -1.20
C ALA A 321 3.12 16.24 -0.68
N LYS A 322 3.88 17.29 -0.34
CA LYS A 322 5.26 17.17 0.16
C LYS A 322 5.37 16.44 1.50
N THR A 323 4.31 16.44 2.32
CA THR A 323 4.32 15.79 3.64
C THR A 323 4.60 14.28 3.55
N TYR A 324 4.14 13.62 2.49
CA TYR A 324 4.36 12.18 2.26
C TYR A 324 5.79 11.84 1.77
N CYS A 325 6.59 12.84 1.43
CA CYS A 325 7.88 12.67 0.75
C CYS A 325 9.13 12.92 1.59
N ARG A 326 8.98 12.95 2.91
CA ARG A 326 10.03 13.33 3.86
C ARG A 326 11.33 12.54 3.71
N TYR A 327 11.27 11.30 3.23
CA TYR A 327 12.45 10.41 3.12
C TYR A 327 13.40 10.73 1.98
N LYS A 328 13.01 11.59 1.03
CA LYS A 328 13.88 11.94 -0.11
C LYS A 328 15.00 12.92 0.26
N GLU A 329 14.82 13.70 1.33
CA GLU A 329 15.75 14.81 1.66
C GLU A 329 16.80 14.43 2.72
N SER A 330 16.54 13.46 3.60
CA SER A 330 17.52 13.06 4.62
C SER A 330 18.62 12.11 4.10
N ASN A 331 18.38 11.40 2.99
CA ASN A 331 19.31 10.35 2.52
C ASN A 331 20.25 10.80 1.40
N ASN A 332 20.10 12.02 0.85
CA ASN A 332 21.00 12.52 -0.19
C ASN A 332 22.38 12.99 0.34
N GLU A 333 22.63 12.92 1.65
CA GLU A 333 23.99 13.07 2.20
C GLU A 333 24.71 11.74 2.47
N HIS A 334 24.03 10.60 2.26
CA HIS A 334 24.68 9.30 2.22
C HIS A 334 24.46 8.68 0.85
N SER A 335 25.34 9.07 -0.07
CA SER A 335 25.63 8.34 -1.29
C SER A 335 26.02 6.90 -0.94
N TYR A 336 25.02 6.04 -0.72
CA TYR A 336 25.16 4.60 -0.81
C TYR A 336 25.50 4.30 -2.26
N SER A 337 26.80 4.18 -2.52
CA SER A 337 27.32 3.42 -3.64
C SER A 337 26.52 2.12 -3.70
N SER A 338 25.72 1.97 -4.75
CA SER A 338 25.02 0.74 -5.10
C SER A 338 26.04 -0.35 -5.44
N GLN A 339 26.75 -0.85 -4.42
CA GLN A 339 27.28 -2.19 -4.46
C GLN A 339 26.10 -3.08 -4.14
N ILE A 340 25.48 -3.60 -5.21
CA ILE A 340 24.73 -4.84 -5.14
C ILE A 340 25.58 -5.78 -4.28
N PRO A 341 25.05 -6.40 -3.21
CA PRO A 341 25.79 -7.40 -2.48
C PRO A 341 26.09 -8.51 -3.50
N SER A 342 27.32 -8.50 -4.02
CA SER A 342 27.88 -9.68 -4.65
C SER A 342 27.85 -10.71 -3.54
N SER A 343 26.88 -11.62 -3.61
CA SER A 343 26.94 -12.86 -2.87
C SER A 343 28.30 -13.46 -3.19
N SER A 344 29.26 -13.23 -2.30
CA SER A 344 30.54 -13.92 -2.33
C SER A 344 30.18 -15.35 -1.97
N ILE A 345 29.73 -16.11 -2.96
CA ILE A 345 29.81 -17.55 -2.95
C ILE A 345 31.30 -17.79 -2.70
N LYS A 346 31.65 -18.14 -1.45
CA LYS A 346 32.94 -18.76 -1.16
C LYS A 346 32.90 -20.09 -1.89
N ILE A 347 33.20 -20.07 -3.18
CA ILE A 347 33.50 -21.27 -3.95
C ILE A 347 34.75 -21.80 -3.28
N ASN A 348 34.54 -22.86 -2.50
CA ASN A 348 35.59 -23.58 -1.82
C ASN A 348 36.60 -23.99 -2.91
N SER A 349 37.80 -23.43 -2.88
CA SER A 349 38.83 -23.58 -3.92
C SER A 349 39.20 -25.05 -4.19
N SER A 350 38.80 -25.97 -3.30
CA SER A 350 38.89 -27.42 -3.46
C SER A 350 38.01 -27.98 -4.58
N LEU A 351 36.90 -27.33 -4.96
CA LEU A 351 36.01 -27.84 -6.02
C LEU A 351 36.55 -27.56 -7.44
N MET A 352 37.29 -26.46 -7.63
CA MET A 352 37.92 -26.11 -8.91
C MET A 352 39.05 -27.09 -9.28
N LEU A 353 39.77 -27.64 -8.29
CA LEU A 353 40.82 -28.64 -8.53
C LEU A 353 40.28 -30.00 -9.01
N LEU A 354 39.07 -30.36 -8.61
CA LEU A 354 38.41 -31.61 -9.03
C LEU A 354 37.93 -31.57 -10.48
N PHE A 355 37.57 -30.40 -11.01
CA PHE A 355 37.20 -30.28 -12.43
C PHE A 355 38.43 -30.24 -13.35
N SER A 356 39.57 -29.71 -12.90
CA SER A 356 40.81 -29.76 -13.70
C SER A 356 41.41 -31.17 -13.83
N SER A 357 41.23 -32.05 -12.83
CA SER A 357 41.73 -33.43 -12.91
C SER A 357 40.83 -34.35 -13.73
N LEU A 358 39.51 -34.08 -13.81
CA LEU A 358 38.60 -34.85 -14.65
C LEU A 358 38.88 -34.66 -16.16
N PHE A 359 39.32 -33.46 -16.57
CA PHE A 359 39.67 -33.20 -17.97
C PHE A 359 40.95 -33.92 -18.41
N ILE A 360 41.90 -34.16 -17.51
CA ILE A 360 43.14 -34.87 -17.84
C ILE A 360 42.88 -36.37 -18.04
N ILE A 361 41.92 -36.95 -17.32
CA ILE A 361 41.54 -38.37 -17.45
C ILE A 361 40.71 -38.63 -18.72
N LEU A 362 39.99 -37.63 -19.22
CA LEU A 362 39.23 -37.73 -20.49
C LEU A 362 40.09 -37.43 -21.74
N SER A 363 41.37 -37.07 -21.56
CA SER A 363 42.30 -36.70 -22.64
C SER A 363 43.42 -37.74 -22.86
N LEU A 364 43.39 -38.85 -22.12
CA LEU A 364 44.27 -40.03 -22.26
C LEU A 364 43.41 -41.24 -22.59
#